data_AF-A0A928HRW0-F1
#
_entry.id   AF-A0A928HRW0-F1
#
_cell.length_a   1.000
_cell.length_b   1.000
_cell.length_c   1.000
_cell.angle_alpha   90.00
_cell.angle_beta   90.00
_cell.angle_gamma   90.00
#
_symmetry.space_group_name_H-M   'P 1'
#
loop_
_entity.id
_entity.type
_entity.pdbx_description
1 polymer ?
#
loop_
_entity_poly.entity_id
_entity_poly.type
_entity_poly.pdbx_seq_one_letter_code
_entity_poly.pdbx_strand_id
1 'polypeptide(L)'
;MPNRRGEPRWSGDRNQMKTQTMKSHFVKAFMLMLALSLVLSVQSPLLAGGLSTDVTTAKSNETSTNNVLGGIDTRVTWEAVTEPGDSVASIHIQLPEGSGLGADPTIKVTLLRGTERMKDMADTTINQDDASYDIVFTEPVEDGIRVRAEMYKVQLPNVDGEVQLTSTYTDTKGAVKDMGSSPAITVTSASPERRMADWLGEQGWVQAWNSVTFLKLFLDPTLVVQSIPTVAIGWLLSLMLVLIGFPLAIPIGLGAAFMKISNGRGSKILHGIAAVYTGVIRGTPLFLQIYIAFFGMPLLGVQINEYVLAILVLAVNSGAYLCEIFRAGIQSIPKGQFEASRSLGMNARQTMFSVIIPQTVRRVIPTMTSEFILLYKDTSLLAAVGVMELMLYSKSIVSVTGNMTPYIVAACFYLVVTLPLIRVVTILEKRLAANDSGSQQPGEKKAKRGKRSQSAPALSGVAGTAAAAGYGDVGMTAASSSGEFVPRTVSSVASGEFTKEKADAKYGTSAHGAEGGRDE
;
A
#
# COMPACT_ATOMS: atom_id res chain seq x y z
N MET A 1 -29.29 -9.86 -99.97
CA MET A 1 -30.44 -9.15 -99.34
C MET A 1 -30.68 -9.73 -97.95
N PRO A 2 -31.31 -9.00 -97.02
CA PRO A 2 -30.90 -7.77 -96.33
C PRO A 2 -30.34 -8.15 -94.90
N ASN A 3 -30.28 -7.36 -93.82
CA ASN A 3 -30.64 -5.96 -93.51
C ASN A 3 -29.65 -5.38 -92.45
N ARG A 4 -29.99 -4.25 -91.80
CA ARG A 4 -29.15 -3.45 -90.88
C ARG A 4 -29.53 -3.51 -89.40
N ARG A 5 -28.53 -3.30 -88.52
CA ARG A 5 -28.44 -2.43 -87.31
C ARG A 5 -27.30 -2.99 -86.42
N GLY A 6 -26.38 -2.23 -85.84
CA GLY A 6 -26.27 -0.80 -85.60
C GLY A 6 -25.83 -0.57 -84.15
N GLU A 7 -24.53 -0.67 -83.85
CA GLU A 7 -24.00 -0.55 -82.48
C GLU A 7 -23.79 0.91 -82.04
N PRO A 8 -24.24 1.32 -80.84
CA PRO A 8 -23.85 2.58 -80.23
C PRO A 8 -22.68 2.41 -79.24
N ARG A 9 -21.59 3.14 -79.48
CA ARG A 9 -20.56 3.41 -78.46
C ARG A 9 -21.16 4.19 -77.29
N TRP A 10 -21.07 3.66 -76.07
CA TRP A 10 -21.28 4.45 -74.84
C TRP A 10 -20.24 4.09 -73.76
N SER A 11 -19.17 4.89 -73.72
CA SER A 11 -18.15 4.87 -72.67
C SER A 11 -17.93 6.31 -72.19
N GLY A 12 -18.77 6.77 -71.25
CA GLY A 12 -18.70 8.14 -70.71
C GLY A 12 -19.40 8.35 -69.36
N ASP A 13 -20.57 7.74 -69.14
CA ASP A 13 -21.49 8.22 -68.09
C ASP A 13 -21.20 7.78 -66.64
N ARG A 14 -20.47 6.68 -66.43
CA ARG A 14 -20.27 6.13 -65.07
C ARG A 14 -19.44 7.01 -64.14
N ASN A 15 -18.62 7.93 -64.66
CA ASN A 15 -17.86 8.88 -63.84
C ASN A 15 -18.62 10.20 -63.59
N GLN A 16 -19.53 10.61 -64.49
CA GLN A 16 -20.36 11.80 -64.26
C GLN A 16 -21.43 11.55 -63.18
N MET A 17 -22.13 10.41 -63.23
CA MET A 17 -23.10 10.06 -62.18
C MET A 17 -22.48 9.97 -60.78
N LYS A 18 -21.29 9.37 -60.64
CA LYS A 18 -20.60 9.24 -59.34
C LYS A 18 -20.16 10.59 -58.75
N THR A 19 -19.67 11.50 -59.58
CA THR A 19 -19.25 12.84 -59.12
C THR A 19 -20.44 13.74 -58.79
N GLN A 20 -21.57 13.59 -59.51
CA GLN A 20 -22.80 14.34 -59.22
C GLN A 20 -23.49 13.85 -57.94
N THR A 21 -23.53 12.53 -57.69
CA THR A 21 -24.02 11.96 -56.42
C THR A 21 -23.13 12.34 -55.23
N MET A 22 -21.80 12.27 -55.34
CA MET A 22 -20.90 12.73 -54.26
C MET A 22 -21.13 14.19 -53.90
N LYS A 23 -21.27 15.09 -54.88
CA LYS A 23 -21.58 16.51 -54.61
C LYS A 23 -22.94 16.68 -53.92
N SER A 24 -23.96 15.93 -54.32
CA SER A 24 -25.28 15.96 -53.65
C SER A 24 -25.20 15.48 -52.19
N HIS A 25 -24.48 14.40 -51.92
CA HIS A 25 -24.30 13.91 -50.55
C HIS A 25 -23.44 14.84 -49.69
N PHE A 26 -22.39 15.46 -50.25
CA PHE A 26 -21.54 16.41 -49.53
C PHE A 26 -22.32 17.70 -49.19
N VAL A 27 -23.11 18.25 -50.12
CA VAL A 27 -23.96 19.41 -49.86
C VAL A 27 -25.06 19.08 -48.85
N LYS A 28 -25.66 17.88 -48.91
CA LYS A 28 -26.64 17.43 -47.89
C LYS A 28 -26.00 17.23 -46.52
N ALA A 29 -24.80 16.66 -46.44
CA ALA A 29 -24.07 16.50 -45.18
C ALA A 29 -23.62 17.85 -44.59
N PHE A 30 -23.19 18.79 -45.44
CA PHE A 30 -22.85 20.15 -45.03
C PHE A 30 -24.08 20.92 -44.55
N MET A 31 -25.22 20.84 -45.26
CA MET A 31 -26.50 21.41 -44.80
C MET A 31 -27.02 20.74 -43.51
N LEU A 32 -26.79 19.43 -43.35
CA LEU A 32 -27.14 18.72 -42.10
C LEU A 32 -26.26 19.18 -40.94
N MET A 33 -24.95 19.37 -41.14
CA MET A 33 -24.07 19.92 -40.11
C MET A 33 -24.35 21.40 -39.82
N LEU A 34 -24.72 22.20 -40.83
CA LEU A 34 -25.11 23.60 -40.64
C LEU A 34 -26.44 23.70 -39.85
N ALA A 35 -27.40 22.83 -40.16
CA ALA A 35 -28.64 22.71 -39.41
C ALA A 35 -28.40 22.20 -37.97
N LEU A 36 -27.48 21.24 -37.79
CA LEU A 36 -27.12 20.72 -36.47
C LEU A 36 -26.38 21.78 -35.63
N SER A 37 -25.53 22.62 -36.24
CA SER A 37 -24.92 23.78 -35.55
C SER A 37 -25.92 24.90 -35.24
N LEU A 38 -27.01 25.00 -36.00
CA LEU A 38 -28.11 25.94 -35.72
C LEU A 38 -29.04 25.43 -34.62
N VAL A 39 -29.23 24.11 -34.51
CA VAL A 39 -29.95 23.47 -33.39
C VAL A 39 -29.14 23.51 -32.09
N LEU A 40 -27.80 23.46 -32.17
CA LEU A 40 -26.89 23.66 -31.03
C LEU A 40 -26.73 25.13 -30.58
N SER A 41 -27.42 26.07 -31.23
CA SER A 41 -27.44 27.49 -30.85
C SER A 41 -28.84 28.01 -30.48
N VAL A 42 -29.78 27.10 -30.19
CA VAL A 42 -30.90 27.44 -29.30
C VAL A 42 -30.35 27.59 -27.88
N GLN A 43 -29.73 28.73 -27.62
CA GLN A 43 -29.75 29.30 -26.28
C GLN A 43 -31.23 29.47 -25.95
N SER A 44 -31.75 28.61 -25.07
CA SER A 44 -32.95 28.95 -24.32
C SER A 44 -32.71 30.35 -23.73
N PRO A 45 -33.68 31.28 -23.78
CA PRO A 45 -33.58 32.45 -22.94
C PRO A 45 -33.51 31.94 -21.50
N LEU A 46 -32.29 32.00 -20.92
CA LEU A 46 -32.13 31.92 -19.49
C LEU A 46 -33.09 32.96 -18.93
N LEU A 47 -34.06 32.52 -18.13
CA LEU A 47 -34.74 33.43 -17.24
C LEU A 47 -33.64 34.04 -16.39
N ALA A 48 -33.35 35.32 -16.61
CA ALA A 48 -32.35 36.05 -15.86
C ALA A 48 -32.85 36.19 -14.42
N GLY A 49 -32.55 35.20 -13.60
CA GLY A 49 -32.69 35.28 -12.16
C GLY A 49 -31.49 36.02 -11.60
N GLY A 50 -31.72 37.04 -10.78
CA GLY A 50 -30.67 37.79 -10.08
C GLY A 50 -29.91 37.03 -8.99
N LEU A 51 -29.72 35.71 -9.12
CA LEU A 51 -28.88 34.89 -8.24
C LEU A 51 -28.36 33.69 -9.05
N SER A 52 -27.04 33.60 -9.22
CA SER A 52 -26.38 32.51 -9.97
C SER A 52 -25.40 31.73 -9.08
N THR A 53 -25.34 30.39 -9.27
CA THR A 53 -24.45 29.51 -8.51
C THR A 53 -23.02 29.61 -9.03
N ASP A 54 -22.13 30.12 -8.19
CA ASP A 54 -20.78 30.57 -8.52
C ASP A 54 -19.73 29.48 -8.22
N VAL A 55 -19.91 28.75 -7.12
CA VAL A 55 -19.03 27.64 -6.70
C VAL A 55 -19.86 26.53 -6.09
N THR A 56 -19.52 25.28 -6.39
CA THR A 56 -20.01 24.12 -5.63
C THR A 56 -18.92 23.07 -5.56
N THR A 57 -18.61 22.63 -4.34
CA THR A 57 -17.53 21.66 -4.05
C THR A 57 -17.93 20.78 -2.87
N ALA A 58 -17.42 19.55 -2.83
CA ALA A 58 -17.47 18.72 -1.63
C ALA A 58 -16.06 18.44 -1.13
N LYS A 59 -15.92 18.33 0.19
CA LYS A 59 -14.66 17.94 0.82
C LYS A 59 -14.42 16.45 0.55
N SER A 60 -13.17 16.07 0.24
CA SER A 60 -12.83 14.65 0.24
C SER A 60 -13.09 14.02 1.61
N ASN A 61 -13.75 12.87 1.58
CA ASN A 61 -14.00 11.99 2.72
C ASN A 61 -13.20 10.67 2.61
N GLU A 62 -12.36 10.54 1.57
CA GLU A 62 -11.31 9.53 1.48
C GLU A 62 -9.99 10.08 2.04
N THR A 63 -9.06 9.22 2.46
CA THR A 63 -7.75 9.65 3.01
C THR A 63 -6.58 9.41 2.05
N SER A 64 -6.79 8.64 0.98
CA SER A 64 -5.79 8.30 -0.04
C SER A 64 -5.90 9.13 -1.32
N THR A 65 -7.07 9.69 -1.61
CA THR A 65 -7.34 10.50 -2.81
C THR A 65 -8.06 11.79 -2.43
N ASN A 66 -8.17 12.74 -3.37
CA ASN A 66 -9.03 13.91 -3.21
C ASN A 66 -10.49 13.65 -3.64
N ASN A 67 -10.89 12.38 -3.80
CA ASN A 67 -12.22 12.01 -4.29
C ASN A 67 -13.28 12.16 -3.21
N VAL A 68 -14.54 12.24 -3.63
CA VAL A 68 -15.71 12.28 -2.74
C VAL A 68 -16.45 10.97 -2.90
N LEU A 69 -16.51 10.17 -1.84
CA LEU A 69 -17.23 8.92 -1.80
C LEU A 69 -18.71 9.16 -1.50
N GLY A 70 -19.59 8.56 -2.31
CA GLY A 70 -21.03 8.59 -2.12
C GLY A 70 -21.49 7.68 -0.97
N GLY A 71 -22.58 8.05 -0.32
CA GLY A 71 -23.13 7.38 0.86
C GLY A 71 -22.35 7.62 2.16
N ILE A 72 -21.36 8.53 2.18
CA ILE A 72 -20.51 8.81 3.35
C ILE A 72 -20.59 10.30 3.69
N ASP A 73 -20.75 10.61 4.97
CA ASP A 73 -20.78 11.97 5.52
C ASP A 73 -19.61 12.82 4.97
N THR A 74 -19.95 13.80 4.15
CA THR A 74 -19.05 14.84 3.65
C THR A 74 -19.54 16.23 4.04
N ARG A 75 -18.70 17.24 3.78
CA ARG A 75 -19.07 18.65 3.83
C ARG A 75 -19.18 19.18 2.40
N VAL A 76 -20.36 19.64 2.02
CA VAL A 76 -20.60 20.34 0.75
C VAL A 76 -20.56 21.85 0.99
N THR A 77 -19.82 22.57 0.16
CA THR A 77 -19.78 24.04 0.14
C THR A 77 -20.39 24.51 -1.16
N TRP A 78 -21.48 25.26 -1.05
CA TRP A 78 -22.22 25.90 -2.14
C TRP A 78 -22.10 27.41 -2.00
N GLU A 79 -21.87 28.13 -3.10
CA GLU A 79 -21.78 29.59 -3.14
C GLU A 79 -22.55 30.15 -4.33
N ALA A 80 -23.28 31.23 -4.10
CA ALA A 80 -23.98 31.99 -5.12
C ALA A 80 -23.78 33.49 -4.92
N VAL A 81 -23.93 34.26 -6.00
CA VAL A 81 -23.82 35.73 -5.99
C VAL A 81 -25.11 36.35 -6.51
N THR A 82 -25.64 37.33 -5.77
CA THR A 82 -26.78 38.14 -6.22
C THR A 82 -26.36 39.06 -7.36
N GLU A 83 -27.04 39.00 -8.48
CA GLU A 83 -26.82 39.87 -9.64
C GLU A 83 -27.69 41.15 -9.56
N PRO A 84 -27.32 42.24 -10.27
CA PRO A 84 -28.02 43.51 -10.15
C PRO A 84 -29.49 43.48 -10.59
N GLY A 85 -30.42 43.73 -9.66
CA GLY A 85 -31.82 44.05 -9.96
C GLY A 85 -32.88 43.31 -9.14
N ASP A 86 -32.53 42.23 -8.46
CA ASP A 86 -33.42 41.49 -7.55
C ASP A 86 -32.94 41.59 -6.09
N SER A 87 -33.86 41.43 -5.14
CA SER A 87 -33.54 41.24 -3.72
C SER A 87 -34.05 39.87 -3.27
N VAL A 88 -33.19 39.08 -2.63
CA VAL A 88 -33.47 37.67 -2.30
C VAL A 88 -33.99 37.55 -0.86
N ALA A 89 -35.17 36.95 -0.69
CA ALA A 89 -35.79 36.72 0.62
C ALA A 89 -35.49 35.32 1.19
N SER A 90 -35.42 34.30 0.33
CA SER A 90 -35.02 32.95 0.73
C SER A 90 -34.36 32.18 -0.42
N ILE A 91 -33.59 31.15 -0.07
CA ILE A 91 -32.96 30.19 -0.99
C ILE A 91 -33.31 28.78 -0.51
N HIS A 92 -33.73 27.93 -1.44
CA HIS A 92 -33.94 26.51 -1.24
C HIS A 92 -32.87 25.73 -2.02
N ILE A 93 -32.12 24.87 -1.34
CA ILE A 93 -31.06 24.04 -1.91
C ILE A 93 -31.46 22.57 -1.79
N GLN A 94 -31.61 21.91 -2.93
CA GLN A 94 -31.98 20.51 -3.05
C GLN A 94 -30.74 19.67 -3.37
N LEU A 95 -30.53 18.61 -2.60
CA LEU A 95 -29.48 17.63 -2.90
C LEU A 95 -29.91 16.68 -4.05
N PRO A 96 -28.96 16.19 -4.87
CA PRO A 96 -29.27 15.28 -5.97
C PRO A 96 -29.95 13.98 -5.51
N GLU A 97 -30.77 13.39 -6.37
CA GLU A 97 -31.55 12.18 -6.08
C GLU A 97 -30.67 11.03 -5.55
N GLY A 98 -31.11 10.39 -4.45
CA GLY A 98 -30.34 9.36 -3.75
C GLY A 98 -29.31 9.91 -2.75
N SER A 99 -29.27 11.22 -2.51
CA SER A 99 -28.56 11.80 -1.37
C SER A 99 -29.33 11.58 -0.06
N GLY A 100 -28.62 11.63 1.07
CA GLY A 100 -29.19 11.62 2.41
C GLY A 100 -28.46 12.57 3.35
N LEU A 101 -28.94 12.68 4.59
CA LEU A 101 -28.33 13.46 5.65
C LEU A 101 -27.93 12.56 6.82
N GLY A 102 -26.69 12.68 7.28
CA GLY A 102 -26.15 11.93 8.42
C GLY A 102 -26.74 12.41 9.76
N ALA A 103 -26.46 11.67 10.84
CA ALA A 103 -26.99 11.98 12.17
C ALA A 103 -26.55 13.38 12.65
N ASP A 104 -27.50 14.22 13.10
CA ASP A 104 -27.31 15.64 13.46
C ASP A 104 -26.64 16.47 12.34
N PRO A 105 -27.30 16.68 11.18
CA PRO A 105 -26.76 17.51 10.11
C PRO A 105 -26.78 18.99 10.51
N THR A 106 -25.82 19.76 10.02
CA THR A 106 -25.74 21.21 10.32
C THR A 106 -25.37 22.01 9.09
N ILE A 107 -25.98 23.17 8.90
CA ILE A 107 -25.62 24.15 7.87
C ILE A 107 -25.05 25.41 8.53
N LYS A 108 -24.04 26.01 7.89
CA LYS A 108 -23.46 27.29 8.29
C LYS A 108 -23.47 28.24 7.11
N VAL A 109 -24.34 29.23 7.17
CA VAL A 109 -24.44 30.30 6.17
C VAL A 109 -23.47 31.43 6.52
N THR A 110 -22.87 32.02 5.49
CA THR A 110 -21.98 33.18 5.59
C THR A 110 -22.28 34.13 4.43
N LEU A 111 -22.69 35.35 4.76
CA LEU A 111 -22.94 36.42 3.81
C LEU A 111 -21.70 37.32 3.73
N LEU A 112 -21.22 37.58 2.52
CA LEU A 112 -20.03 38.41 2.25
C LEU A 112 -20.37 39.56 1.30
N ARG A 113 -20.12 40.79 1.75
CA ARG A 113 -20.11 42.00 0.90
C ARG A 113 -18.64 42.34 0.63
N GLY A 114 -18.13 41.93 -0.53
CA GLY A 114 -16.69 41.96 -0.80
C GLY A 114 -15.91 41.07 0.16
N THR A 115 -15.08 41.66 1.02
CA THR A 115 -14.32 40.95 2.07
C THR A 115 -15.00 40.98 3.45
N GLU A 116 -16.09 41.74 3.62
CA GLU A 116 -16.72 41.98 4.91
C GLU A 116 -17.83 40.96 5.20
N ARG A 117 -17.81 40.35 6.38
CA ARG A 117 -18.77 39.32 6.81
C ARG A 117 -19.95 39.95 7.52
N MET A 118 -21.14 39.81 6.94
CA MET A 118 -22.39 40.13 7.62
C MET A 118 -22.72 39.01 8.63
N LYS A 119 -23.26 39.38 9.80
CA LYS A 119 -23.56 38.45 10.89
C LYS A 119 -25.07 38.34 11.09
N ASP A 120 -25.52 37.12 11.37
CA ASP A 120 -26.82 36.84 12.00
C ASP A 120 -28.03 37.40 11.22
N MET A 121 -28.02 37.23 9.89
CA MET A 121 -29.09 37.66 8.97
C MET A 121 -29.80 36.48 8.25
N ALA A 122 -29.61 35.24 8.71
CA ALA A 122 -30.15 34.06 8.05
C ALA A 122 -30.58 32.98 9.06
N ASP A 123 -31.85 32.62 9.04
CA ASP A 123 -32.39 31.43 9.69
C ASP A 123 -32.35 30.25 8.71
N THR A 124 -32.11 29.04 9.21
CA THR A 124 -31.92 27.85 8.37
C THR A 124 -32.74 26.67 8.85
N THR A 125 -33.49 26.05 7.93
CA THR A 125 -34.23 24.80 8.15
C THR A 125 -33.58 23.67 7.36
N ILE A 126 -33.56 22.46 7.93
CA ILE A 126 -32.99 21.26 7.30
C ILE A 126 -34.08 20.20 7.22
N ASN A 127 -34.46 19.81 6.01
CA ASN A 127 -35.51 18.81 5.76
C ASN A 127 -34.84 17.45 5.53
N GLN A 128 -34.94 16.54 6.51
CA GLN A 128 -34.28 15.23 6.42
C GLN A 128 -34.94 14.30 5.41
N ASP A 129 -36.28 14.29 5.33
CA ASP A 129 -37.04 13.39 4.45
C ASP A 129 -36.83 13.66 2.95
N ASP A 130 -36.50 14.91 2.61
CA ASP A 130 -36.35 15.43 1.24
C ASP A 130 -34.87 15.79 0.92
N ALA A 131 -33.96 15.58 1.87
CA ALA A 131 -32.54 15.92 1.78
C ALA A 131 -32.29 17.37 1.29
N SER A 132 -33.04 18.34 1.81
CA SER A 132 -33.05 19.73 1.36
C SER A 132 -32.78 20.75 2.48
N TYR A 133 -32.32 21.94 2.09
CA TYR A 133 -31.93 23.02 2.99
C TYR A 133 -32.63 24.32 2.59
N ASP A 134 -33.37 24.91 3.52
CA ASP A 134 -33.99 26.23 3.36
C ASP A 134 -33.19 27.28 4.14
N ILE A 135 -32.87 28.38 3.47
CA ILE A 135 -32.21 29.56 4.05
C ILE A 135 -33.18 30.73 3.90
N VAL A 136 -33.63 31.29 5.02
CA VAL A 136 -34.54 32.45 5.05
C VAL A 136 -33.77 33.64 5.62
N PHE A 137 -33.74 34.75 4.89
CA PHE A 137 -33.00 35.93 5.33
C PHE A 137 -33.86 36.85 6.18
N THR A 138 -33.31 37.30 7.31
CA THR A 138 -33.99 38.20 8.26
C THR A 138 -34.25 39.58 7.64
N GLU A 139 -33.33 40.03 6.78
CA GLU A 139 -33.49 41.17 5.89
C GLU A 139 -33.16 40.72 4.46
N PRO A 140 -33.89 41.16 3.41
CA PRO A 140 -33.62 40.73 2.04
C PRO A 140 -32.19 41.05 1.59
N VAL A 141 -31.55 40.08 0.94
CA VAL A 141 -30.18 40.21 0.45
C VAL A 141 -30.18 41.05 -0.84
N GLU A 142 -29.46 42.18 -0.79
CA GLU A 142 -29.23 43.11 -1.90
C GLU A 142 -28.18 42.61 -2.91
N ASP A 143 -28.10 43.27 -4.06
CA ASP A 143 -27.08 43.14 -5.12
C ASP A 143 -25.63 43.04 -4.59
N GLY A 144 -24.81 42.25 -5.29
CA GLY A 144 -23.37 42.12 -5.05
C GLY A 144 -22.95 41.35 -3.80
N ILE A 145 -23.87 40.69 -3.10
CA ILE A 145 -23.58 39.87 -1.93
C ILE A 145 -23.33 38.41 -2.35
N ARG A 146 -22.24 37.83 -1.85
CA ARG A 146 -21.96 36.40 -1.99
C ARG A 146 -22.52 35.64 -0.80
N VAL A 147 -23.41 34.70 -1.07
CA VAL A 147 -23.94 33.73 -0.11
C VAL A 147 -23.06 32.49 -0.14
N ARG A 148 -22.48 32.08 0.99
CA ARG A 148 -21.78 30.79 1.15
C ARG A 148 -22.53 29.92 2.15
N ALA A 149 -22.96 28.74 1.72
CA ALA A 149 -23.53 27.70 2.56
C ALA A 149 -22.52 26.55 2.73
N GLU A 150 -22.07 26.31 3.96
CA GLU A 150 -21.32 25.09 4.32
C GLU A 150 -22.28 24.08 4.96
N MET A 151 -22.64 23.02 4.24
CA MET A 151 -23.49 21.93 4.70
C MET A 151 -22.61 20.78 5.19
N TYR A 152 -22.82 20.32 6.44
CA TYR A 152 -22.03 19.28 7.09
C TYR A 152 -22.86 18.00 7.29
N LYS A 153 -22.23 16.84 7.13
CA LYS A 153 -22.84 15.50 7.15
C LYS A 153 -23.87 15.28 6.04
N VAL A 154 -23.54 15.77 4.85
CA VAL A 154 -24.26 15.44 3.61
C VAL A 154 -23.74 14.10 3.11
N GLN A 155 -24.62 13.18 2.76
CA GLN A 155 -24.28 11.93 2.10
C GLN A 155 -24.70 12.04 0.63
N LEU A 156 -23.75 12.25 -0.28
CA LEU A 156 -24.03 12.33 -1.72
C LEU A 156 -24.40 10.94 -2.29
N PRO A 157 -25.03 10.85 -3.47
CA PRO A 157 -25.52 9.58 -4.01
C PRO A 157 -24.39 8.57 -4.21
N ASN A 158 -24.61 7.30 -3.87
CA ASN A 158 -23.60 6.24 -3.96
C ASN A 158 -23.44 5.69 -5.39
N VAL A 159 -22.98 6.57 -6.29
CA VAL A 159 -22.80 6.32 -7.73
C VAL A 159 -21.41 6.77 -8.19
N ASP A 160 -20.95 6.22 -9.32
CA ASP A 160 -19.76 6.72 -10.02
C ASP A 160 -20.22 7.76 -11.07
N GLY A 161 -19.83 9.03 -10.90
CA GLY A 161 -20.18 10.07 -11.87
C GLY A 161 -20.12 11.50 -11.33
N GLU A 162 -20.66 12.43 -12.11
CA GLU A 162 -20.87 13.82 -11.68
C GLU A 162 -22.28 14.01 -11.12
N VAL A 163 -22.39 14.60 -9.94
CA VAL A 163 -23.66 15.00 -9.33
C VAL A 163 -23.71 16.52 -9.17
N GLN A 164 -24.90 17.09 -9.29
CA GLN A 164 -25.14 18.53 -9.20
C GLN A 164 -26.27 18.78 -8.20
N LEU A 165 -26.19 19.86 -7.43
CA LEU A 165 -27.29 20.34 -6.60
C LEU A 165 -28.20 21.21 -7.47
N THR A 166 -29.49 21.23 -7.16
CA THR A 166 -30.42 22.21 -7.74
C THR A 166 -30.78 23.24 -6.67
N SER A 167 -30.97 24.49 -7.08
CA SER A 167 -31.28 25.57 -6.14
C SER A 167 -32.28 26.53 -6.73
N THR A 168 -33.24 26.96 -5.93
CA THR A 168 -34.21 28.00 -6.28
C THR A 168 -34.17 29.10 -5.24
N TYR A 169 -34.62 30.31 -5.58
CA TYR A 169 -34.72 31.41 -4.64
C TYR A 169 -36.06 32.13 -4.78
N THR A 170 -36.50 32.76 -3.69
CA THR A 170 -37.72 33.58 -3.67
C THR A 170 -37.34 35.04 -3.58
N ASP A 171 -37.87 35.87 -4.48
CA ASP A 171 -37.69 37.33 -4.41
C ASP A 171 -38.61 37.99 -3.37
N THR A 172 -38.39 39.27 -3.09
CA THR A 172 -39.22 40.06 -2.16
C THR A 172 -40.69 40.26 -2.60
N LYS A 173 -41.06 39.82 -3.81
CA LYS A 173 -42.44 39.84 -4.33
C LYS A 173 -43.10 38.46 -4.22
N GLY A 174 -42.40 37.46 -3.68
CA GLY A 174 -42.89 36.09 -3.54
C GLY A 174 -42.78 35.24 -4.80
N ALA A 175 -42.06 35.69 -5.84
CA ALA A 175 -41.83 34.89 -7.03
C ALA A 175 -40.64 33.94 -6.81
N VAL A 176 -40.89 32.64 -6.95
CA VAL A 176 -39.84 31.61 -6.95
C VAL A 176 -39.19 31.55 -8.33
N LYS A 177 -37.86 31.63 -8.36
CA LYS A 177 -37.03 31.59 -9.58
C LYS A 177 -36.00 30.47 -9.45
N ASP A 178 -35.80 29.75 -10.55
CA ASP A 178 -34.80 28.68 -10.65
C ASP A 178 -33.41 29.26 -10.93
N MET A 179 -32.38 28.76 -10.25
CA MET A 179 -30.98 29.14 -10.45
C MET A 179 -30.24 28.17 -11.39
N GLY A 180 -30.91 27.07 -11.77
CA GLY A 180 -30.31 25.95 -12.50
C GLY A 180 -29.44 25.06 -11.63
N SER A 181 -28.79 24.09 -12.28
CA SER A 181 -27.89 23.15 -11.63
C SER A 181 -26.57 23.79 -11.22
N SER A 182 -26.03 23.37 -10.09
CA SER A 182 -24.71 23.77 -9.61
C SER A 182 -23.58 23.27 -10.51
N PRO A 183 -22.35 23.81 -10.38
CA PRO A 183 -21.14 23.13 -10.80
C PRO A 183 -21.10 21.68 -10.29
N ALA A 184 -20.56 20.78 -11.12
CA ALA A 184 -20.53 19.35 -10.85
C ALA A 184 -19.55 18.97 -9.74
N ILE A 185 -19.98 18.04 -8.88
CA ILE A 185 -19.15 17.34 -7.91
C ILE A 185 -18.92 15.92 -8.44
N THR A 186 -17.67 15.53 -8.67
CA THR A 186 -17.34 14.13 -8.99
C THR A 186 -17.46 13.26 -7.75
N VAL A 187 -18.33 12.26 -7.80
CA VAL A 187 -18.57 11.28 -6.75
C VAL A 187 -18.16 9.89 -7.23
N THR A 188 -17.65 9.08 -6.31
CA THR A 188 -17.28 7.68 -6.54
C THR A 188 -18.02 6.79 -5.56
N SER A 189 -18.48 5.63 -6.00
CA SER A 189 -19.18 4.68 -5.15
C SER A 189 -18.27 4.06 -4.08
N ALA A 190 -18.79 3.85 -2.88
CA ALA A 190 -18.03 3.23 -1.80
C ALA A 190 -17.64 1.79 -2.18
N SER A 191 -16.38 1.40 -1.96
CA SER A 191 -15.88 0.08 -2.37
C SER A 191 -16.52 -1.08 -1.58
N PRO A 192 -16.56 -2.32 -2.13
CA PRO A 192 -17.25 -3.45 -1.48
C PRO A 192 -16.73 -3.75 -0.07
N GLU A 193 -15.41 -3.69 0.14
CA GLU A 193 -14.78 -3.86 1.45
C GLU A 193 -15.15 -2.74 2.42
N ARG A 194 -15.35 -1.51 1.95
CA ARG A 194 -15.80 -0.40 2.80
C ARG A 194 -17.22 -0.64 3.29
N ARG A 195 -18.15 -0.99 2.39
CA ARG A 195 -19.54 -1.36 2.74
C ARG A 195 -19.60 -2.51 3.75
N MET A 196 -18.77 -3.55 3.57
CA MET A 196 -18.70 -4.67 4.52
C MET A 196 -18.13 -4.26 5.87
N ALA A 197 -17.17 -3.32 5.90
CA ALA A 197 -16.61 -2.81 7.14
C ALA A 197 -17.56 -1.88 7.90
N ASP A 198 -18.33 -1.04 7.19
CA ASP A 198 -19.37 -0.19 7.78
C ASP A 198 -20.50 -1.06 8.38
N TRP A 199 -20.98 -2.06 7.63
CA TRP A 199 -21.91 -3.08 8.14
C TRP A 199 -21.35 -3.86 9.34
N LEU A 200 -20.04 -4.15 9.38
CA LEU A 200 -19.39 -4.74 10.56
C LEU A 200 -19.43 -3.79 11.76
N GLY A 201 -19.18 -2.49 11.56
CA GLY A 201 -19.18 -1.47 12.62
C GLY A 201 -20.53 -1.29 13.32
N GLU A 202 -21.63 -1.52 12.60
CA GLU A 202 -22.99 -1.53 13.14
C GLU A 202 -23.27 -2.74 14.05
N GLN A 203 -22.50 -3.82 13.97
CA GLN A 203 -22.75 -5.02 14.76
C GLN A 203 -22.41 -4.79 16.24
N GLY A 204 -23.37 -5.03 17.13
CA GLY A 204 -23.19 -4.86 18.58
C GLY A 204 -22.00 -5.65 19.17
N TRP A 205 -21.63 -6.79 18.56
CA TRP A 205 -20.43 -7.53 18.98
C TRP A 205 -19.11 -6.84 18.57
N VAL A 206 -19.07 -6.13 17.44
CA VAL A 206 -17.91 -5.32 17.02
C VAL A 206 -17.78 -4.09 17.91
N GLN A 207 -18.90 -3.48 18.28
CA GLN A 207 -18.91 -2.36 19.24
C GLN A 207 -18.43 -2.81 20.63
N ALA A 208 -18.89 -3.97 21.11
CA ALA A 208 -18.40 -4.58 22.35
C ALA A 208 -16.91 -4.94 22.26
N TRP A 209 -16.44 -5.48 21.13
CA TRP A 209 -15.03 -5.79 20.88
C TRP A 209 -14.15 -4.52 20.89
N ASN A 210 -14.55 -3.49 20.14
CA ASN A 210 -13.87 -2.20 20.04
C ASN A 210 -14.03 -1.33 21.30
N SER A 211 -14.83 -1.74 22.30
CA SER A 211 -14.84 -1.11 23.63
C SER A 211 -13.54 -1.36 24.39
N VAL A 212 -12.84 -2.48 24.11
CA VAL A 212 -11.54 -2.79 24.69
C VAL A 212 -10.46 -2.06 23.89
N THR A 213 -9.82 -1.05 24.51
CA THR A 213 -8.84 -0.18 23.85
C THR A 213 -7.73 -0.95 23.13
N PHE A 214 -7.23 -2.05 23.71
CA PHE A 214 -6.23 -2.89 23.07
C PHE A 214 -6.75 -3.54 21.79
N LEU A 215 -7.95 -4.14 21.82
CA LEU A 215 -8.55 -4.77 20.65
C LEU A 215 -8.85 -3.73 19.56
N LYS A 216 -9.39 -2.57 19.93
CA LYS A 216 -9.60 -1.45 19.00
C LYS A 216 -8.29 -0.99 18.32
N LEU A 217 -7.18 -0.92 19.06
CA LEU A 217 -5.91 -0.41 18.52
C LEU A 217 -5.06 -1.44 17.77
N PHE A 218 -5.27 -2.74 17.99
CA PHE A 218 -4.45 -3.81 17.40
C PHE A 218 -5.22 -4.79 16.51
N LEU A 219 -6.55 -4.86 16.62
CA LEU A 219 -7.38 -5.85 15.92
C LEU A 219 -8.82 -5.35 15.74
N ASP A 220 -9.00 -4.18 15.12
CA ASP A 220 -10.32 -3.64 14.78
C ASP A 220 -10.91 -4.42 13.58
N PRO A 221 -12.03 -5.14 13.75
CA PRO A 221 -12.62 -5.95 12.68
C PRO A 221 -12.96 -5.15 11.42
N THR A 222 -13.30 -3.87 11.56
CA THR A 222 -13.63 -2.99 10.42
C THR A 222 -12.38 -2.68 9.59
N LEU A 223 -11.26 -2.35 10.25
CA LEU A 223 -9.99 -2.08 9.59
C LEU A 223 -9.31 -3.34 9.04
N VAL A 224 -9.55 -4.52 9.63
CA VAL A 224 -9.11 -5.79 9.02
C VAL A 224 -9.67 -5.90 7.60
N VAL A 225 -10.98 -5.71 7.44
CA VAL A 225 -11.66 -5.80 6.14
C VAL A 225 -11.14 -4.75 5.16
N GLN A 226 -11.08 -3.48 5.57
CA GLN A 226 -10.61 -2.38 4.71
C GLN A 226 -9.14 -2.54 4.29
N SER A 227 -8.30 -3.11 5.15
CA SER A 227 -6.86 -3.27 4.86
C SER A 227 -6.55 -4.40 3.89
N ILE A 228 -7.40 -5.43 3.79
CA ILE A 228 -7.10 -6.66 3.04
C ILE A 228 -6.71 -6.39 1.57
N PRO A 229 -7.45 -5.60 0.76
CA PRO A 229 -7.09 -5.40 -0.65
C PRO A 229 -5.73 -4.72 -0.83
N THR A 230 -5.47 -3.65 -0.07
CA THR A 230 -4.21 -2.90 -0.13
C THR A 230 -3.02 -3.73 0.36
N VAL A 231 -3.19 -4.47 1.46
CA VAL A 231 -2.15 -5.35 2.02
C VAL A 231 -1.90 -6.56 1.09
N ALA A 232 -2.92 -7.07 0.39
CA ALA A 232 -2.77 -8.13 -0.61
C ALA A 232 -1.90 -7.72 -1.81
N ILE A 233 -1.95 -6.46 -2.23
CA ILE A 233 -1.03 -5.93 -3.27
C ILE A 233 0.42 -6.01 -2.79
N GLY A 234 0.70 -5.55 -1.57
CA GLY A 234 2.02 -5.66 -0.95
C GLY A 234 2.50 -7.11 -0.77
N TRP A 235 1.58 -8.02 -0.43
CA TRP A 235 1.85 -9.46 -0.37
C TRP A 235 2.29 -10.03 -1.73
N LEU A 236 1.61 -9.66 -2.82
CA LEU A 236 1.98 -10.07 -4.18
C LEU A 236 3.36 -9.52 -4.60
N LEU A 237 3.69 -8.28 -4.26
CA LEU A 237 5.03 -7.72 -4.52
C LEU A 237 6.11 -8.42 -3.70
N SER A 238 5.83 -8.78 -2.44
CA SER A 238 6.75 -9.56 -1.59
C SER A 238 7.02 -10.94 -2.16
N LEU A 239 5.97 -11.60 -2.69
CA LEU A 239 6.13 -12.85 -3.43
C LEU A 239 6.94 -12.67 -4.71
N MET A 240 6.68 -11.62 -5.50
CA MET A 240 7.44 -11.32 -6.72
C MET A 240 8.95 -11.15 -6.41
N LEU A 241 9.30 -10.35 -5.40
CA LEU A 241 10.68 -10.11 -4.99
C LEU A 241 11.43 -11.42 -4.70
N VAL A 242 10.79 -12.37 -4.03
CA VAL A 242 11.41 -13.65 -3.63
C VAL A 242 11.36 -14.69 -4.75
N LEU A 243 10.28 -14.74 -5.52
CA LEU A 243 10.15 -15.62 -6.69
C LEU A 243 11.11 -15.25 -7.82
N ILE A 244 11.64 -14.03 -7.86
CA ILE A 244 12.72 -13.62 -8.77
C ILE A 244 14.09 -13.71 -8.07
N GLY A 245 14.22 -13.17 -6.85
CA GLY A 245 15.48 -13.14 -6.11
C GLY A 245 16.04 -14.52 -5.75
N PHE A 246 15.19 -15.47 -5.34
CA PHE A 246 15.65 -16.79 -4.95
C PHE A 246 16.17 -17.64 -6.13
N PRO A 247 15.50 -17.69 -7.30
CA PRO A 247 16.09 -18.33 -8.49
C PRO A 247 17.40 -17.68 -8.97
N LEU A 248 17.60 -16.37 -8.75
CA LEU A 248 18.88 -15.71 -9.02
C LEU A 248 19.96 -16.04 -7.97
N ALA A 249 19.56 -16.30 -6.72
CA ALA A 249 20.46 -16.75 -5.66
C ALA A 249 21.05 -18.16 -5.93
N ILE A 250 20.29 -19.06 -6.56
CA ILE A 250 20.71 -20.43 -6.87
C ILE A 250 22.02 -20.51 -7.68
N PRO A 251 22.18 -19.88 -8.86
CA PRO A 251 23.42 -19.92 -9.62
C PRO A 251 24.58 -19.21 -8.91
N ILE A 252 24.30 -18.14 -8.15
CA ILE A 252 25.31 -17.44 -7.33
C ILE A 252 25.88 -18.41 -6.28
N GLY A 253 24.99 -19.05 -5.50
CA GLY A 253 25.37 -20.01 -4.47
C GLY A 253 26.05 -21.26 -5.03
N LEU A 254 25.54 -21.82 -6.12
CA LEU A 254 26.12 -23.01 -6.75
C LEU A 254 27.52 -22.71 -7.33
N GLY A 255 27.68 -21.56 -7.98
CA GLY A 255 28.99 -21.08 -8.46
C GLY A 255 29.99 -20.91 -7.31
N ALA A 256 29.59 -20.24 -6.24
CA ALA A 256 30.42 -20.09 -5.04
C ALA A 256 30.75 -21.44 -4.37
N ALA A 257 29.81 -22.39 -4.33
CA ALA A 257 30.04 -23.73 -3.79
C ALA A 257 31.11 -24.50 -4.58
N PHE A 258 31.04 -24.46 -5.92
CA PHE A 258 32.10 -25.05 -6.76
C PHE A 258 33.45 -24.35 -6.58
N MET A 259 33.47 -23.02 -6.42
CA MET A 259 34.71 -22.29 -6.11
C MET A 259 35.34 -22.75 -4.79
N LYS A 260 34.55 -23.02 -3.73
CA LYS A 260 35.05 -23.53 -2.44
C LYS A 260 35.51 -24.99 -2.47
N ILE A 261 34.94 -25.83 -3.36
CA ILE A 261 35.24 -27.28 -3.46
C ILE A 261 36.36 -27.59 -4.48
N SER A 262 36.67 -26.66 -5.39
CA SER A 262 37.68 -26.84 -6.44
C SER A 262 39.05 -27.26 -5.89
N ASN A 263 39.68 -28.26 -6.54
CA ASN A 263 41.00 -28.80 -6.16
C ASN A 263 42.08 -28.58 -7.25
N GLY A 264 41.85 -27.65 -8.20
CA GLY A 264 42.79 -27.34 -9.30
C GLY A 264 43.96 -26.43 -8.90
N ARG A 265 44.93 -26.19 -9.80
CA ARG A 265 46.11 -25.33 -9.54
C ARG A 265 45.76 -23.88 -9.14
N GLY A 266 44.63 -23.34 -9.60
CA GLY A 266 44.12 -22.02 -9.19
C GLY A 266 43.16 -22.03 -8.00
N SER A 267 42.87 -23.19 -7.40
CA SER A 267 41.81 -23.37 -6.39
C SER A 267 41.91 -22.43 -5.19
N LYS A 268 43.12 -22.15 -4.69
CA LYS A 268 43.32 -21.30 -3.51
C LYS A 268 42.75 -19.89 -3.69
N ILE A 269 42.83 -19.33 -4.90
CA ILE A 269 42.30 -17.98 -5.20
C ILE A 269 40.76 -18.03 -5.29
N LEU A 270 40.20 -18.99 -6.03
CA LEU A 270 38.75 -19.16 -6.17
C LEU A 270 38.09 -19.46 -4.81
N HIS A 271 38.70 -20.34 -4.02
CA HIS A 271 38.28 -20.64 -2.66
C HIS A 271 38.36 -19.39 -1.78
N GLY A 272 39.44 -18.61 -1.87
CA GLY A 272 39.62 -17.35 -1.15
C GLY A 272 38.51 -16.33 -1.45
N ILE A 273 38.23 -16.08 -2.73
CA ILE A 273 37.15 -15.17 -3.17
C ILE A 273 35.80 -15.64 -2.62
N ALA A 274 35.45 -16.91 -2.80
CA ALA A 274 34.18 -17.45 -2.32
C ALA A 274 34.10 -17.51 -0.79
N ALA A 275 35.21 -17.72 -0.09
CA ALA A 275 35.29 -17.68 1.37
C ALA A 275 35.12 -16.25 1.92
N VAL A 276 35.72 -15.24 1.29
CA VAL A 276 35.51 -13.82 1.65
C VAL A 276 34.07 -13.41 1.38
N TYR A 277 33.53 -13.69 0.19
CA TYR A 277 32.13 -13.42 -0.14
C TYR A 277 31.16 -14.06 0.88
N THR A 278 31.27 -15.38 1.09
CA THR A 278 30.37 -16.07 2.05
C THR A 278 30.59 -15.64 3.49
N GLY A 279 31.83 -15.32 3.89
CA GLY A 279 32.15 -14.85 5.23
C GLY A 279 31.62 -13.45 5.53
N VAL A 280 31.79 -12.49 4.60
CA VAL A 280 31.30 -11.11 4.76
C VAL A 280 29.78 -11.08 4.73
N ILE A 281 29.14 -11.73 3.75
CA ILE A 281 27.68 -11.65 3.56
C ILE A 281 26.91 -12.40 4.67
N ARG A 282 27.43 -13.53 5.18
CA ARG A 282 26.80 -14.23 6.32
C ARG A 282 27.25 -13.67 7.69
N GLY A 283 28.34 -12.91 7.72
CA GLY A 283 28.85 -12.23 8.92
C GLY A 283 28.29 -10.82 9.13
N THR A 284 27.48 -10.29 8.19
CA THR A 284 26.86 -8.96 8.28
C THR A 284 25.33 -9.06 8.20
N PRO A 285 24.57 -8.21 8.90
CA PRO A 285 23.11 -8.22 8.82
C PRO A 285 22.62 -7.87 7.41
N LEU A 286 21.61 -8.58 6.91
CA LEU A 286 20.94 -8.26 5.63
C LEU A 286 20.40 -6.82 5.63
N PHE A 287 19.84 -6.35 6.74
CA PHE A 287 19.41 -4.96 6.92
C PHE A 287 20.52 -3.94 6.59
N LEU A 288 21.75 -4.19 7.03
CA LEU A 288 22.89 -3.34 6.73
C LEU A 288 23.29 -3.42 5.26
N GLN A 289 23.21 -4.61 4.64
CA GLN A 289 23.48 -4.78 3.21
C GLN A 289 22.47 -4.03 2.33
N ILE A 290 21.19 -4.05 2.72
CA ILE A 290 20.12 -3.26 2.09
C ILE A 290 20.45 -1.76 2.20
N TYR A 291 20.76 -1.26 3.40
CA TYR A 291 21.12 0.15 3.60
C TYR A 291 22.33 0.59 2.77
N ILE A 292 23.42 -0.19 2.77
CA ILE A 292 24.63 0.12 1.99
C ILE A 292 24.32 0.11 0.49
N ALA A 293 23.50 -0.82 0.00
CA ALA A 293 23.11 -0.86 -1.41
C ALA A 293 22.26 0.36 -1.80
N PHE A 294 21.18 0.63 -1.05
CA PHE A 294 20.20 1.68 -1.40
C PHE A 294 20.73 3.10 -1.22
N PHE A 295 21.53 3.37 -0.19
CA PHE A 295 22.10 4.70 0.03
C PHE A 295 23.50 4.85 -0.59
N GLY A 296 24.28 3.78 -0.70
CA GLY A 296 25.65 3.83 -1.25
C GLY A 296 25.68 3.84 -2.78
N MET A 297 24.80 3.11 -3.47
CA MET A 297 24.82 3.04 -4.93
C MET A 297 24.53 4.38 -5.63
N PRO A 298 23.55 5.20 -5.19
CA PRO A 298 23.34 6.54 -5.76
C PRO A 298 24.53 7.48 -5.56
N LEU A 299 25.26 7.36 -4.45
CA LEU A 299 26.49 8.13 -4.17
C LEU A 299 27.65 7.76 -5.11
N LEU A 300 27.61 6.58 -5.74
CA LEU A 300 28.53 6.18 -6.80
C LEU A 300 28.06 6.63 -8.20
N GLY A 301 26.99 7.43 -8.30
CA GLY A 301 26.40 7.89 -9.56
C GLY A 301 25.61 6.81 -10.31
N VAL A 302 25.36 5.65 -9.69
CA VAL A 302 24.64 4.53 -10.30
C VAL A 302 23.18 4.58 -9.84
N GLN A 303 22.25 4.71 -10.79
CA GLN A 303 20.81 4.70 -10.52
C GLN A 303 20.21 3.39 -11.03
N ILE A 304 19.74 2.54 -10.10
CA ILE A 304 19.03 1.29 -10.40
C ILE A 304 17.63 1.39 -9.82
N ASN A 305 16.64 0.83 -10.53
CA ASN A 305 15.27 0.71 -10.03
C ASN A 305 15.24 -0.03 -8.67
N GLU A 306 14.47 0.49 -7.72
CA GLU A 306 14.42 -0.01 -6.34
C GLU A 306 14.09 -1.50 -6.22
N TYR A 307 13.16 -2.04 -7.02
CA TYR A 307 12.82 -3.46 -7.00
C TYR A 307 13.94 -4.32 -7.59
N VAL A 308 14.61 -3.85 -8.64
CA VAL A 308 15.78 -4.53 -9.21
C VAL A 308 16.92 -4.56 -8.19
N LEU A 309 17.17 -3.45 -7.48
CA LEU A 309 18.19 -3.38 -6.44
C LEU A 309 17.85 -4.28 -5.25
N ALA A 310 16.59 -4.28 -4.80
CA ALA A 310 16.10 -5.20 -3.77
C ALA A 310 16.32 -6.67 -4.16
N ILE A 311 15.92 -7.07 -5.37
CA ILE A 311 16.09 -8.42 -5.91
C ILE A 311 17.58 -8.81 -5.92
N LEU A 312 18.47 -7.91 -6.36
CA LEU A 312 19.91 -8.16 -6.39
C LEU A 312 20.50 -8.33 -4.99
N VAL A 313 20.13 -7.49 -4.01
CA VAL A 313 20.61 -7.60 -2.63
C VAL A 313 20.13 -8.90 -1.99
N LEU A 314 18.85 -9.25 -2.14
CA LEU A 314 18.28 -10.51 -1.67
C LEU A 314 18.96 -11.72 -2.32
N ALA A 315 19.21 -11.68 -3.63
CA ALA A 315 19.87 -12.76 -4.36
C ALA A 315 21.34 -12.94 -3.96
N VAL A 316 22.08 -11.84 -3.76
CA VAL A 316 23.47 -11.85 -3.28
C VAL A 316 23.56 -12.34 -1.84
N ASN A 317 22.58 -11.99 -0.98
CA ASN A 317 22.52 -12.46 0.39
C ASN A 317 22.23 -13.97 0.47
N SER A 318 21.09 -14.40 -0.07
CA SER A 318 20.70 -15.82 -0.03
C SER A 318 21.66 -16.70 -0.83
N GLY A 319 22.30 -16.17 -1.87
CA GLY A 319 23.38 -16.85 -2.60
C GLY A 319 24.54 -17.29 -1.71
N ALA A 320 24.86 -16.52 -0.66
CA ALA A 320 25.92 -16.87 0.29
C ALA A 320 25.50 -18.02 1.22
N TYR A 321 24.23 -18.06 1.64
CA TYR A 321 23.66 -19.17 2.41
C TYR A 321 23.52 -20.44 1.55
N LEU A 322 22.99 -20.30 0.32
CA LEU A 322 22.89 -21.37 -0.66
C LEU A 322 24.26 -21.97 -1.01
N CYS A 323 25.32 -21.17 -1.06
CA CYS A 323 26.69 -21.68 -1.22
C CYS A 323 27.06 -22.71 -0.15
N GLU A 324 26.75 -22.42 1.12
CA GLU A 324 27.05 -23.33 2.23
C GLU A 324 26.10 -24.54 2.26
N ILE A 325 24.83 -24.35 1.90
CA ILE A 325 23.85 -25.43 1.76
C ILE A 325 24.29 -26.42 0.67
N PHE A 326 24.66 -25.93 -0.53
CA PHE A 326 25.18 -26.78 -1.60
C PHE A 326 26.51 -27.43 -1.23
N ARG A 327 27.42 -26.69 -0.57
CA ARG A 327 28.73 -27.22 -0.13
C ARG A 327 28.55 -28.36 0.88
N ALA A 328 27.70 -28.17 1.89
CA ALA A 328 27.36 -29.21 2.87
C ALA A 328 26.65 -30.39 2.22
N GLY A 329 25.72 -30.13 1.29
CA GLY A 329 25.03 -31.16 0.50
C GLY A 329 25.99 -32.06 -0.27
N ILE A 330 26.95 -31.49 -1.01
CA ILE A 330 27.97 -32.24 -1.75
C ILE A 330 28.86 -33.04 -0.78
N GLN A 331 29.26 -32.44 0.35
CA GLN A 331 30.09 -33.11 1.36
C GLN A 331 29.35 -34.22 2.12
N SER A 332 28.01 -34.22 2.14
CA SER A 332 27.21 -35.29 2.75
C SER A 332 27.27 -36.62 1.98
N ILE A 333 27.64 -36.59 0.68
CA ILE A 333 27.63 -37.77 -0.18
C ILE A 333 28.77 -38.71 0.24
N PRO A 334 28.49 -40.01 0.50
CA PRO A 334 29.52 -40.96 0.96
C PRO A 334 30.71 -41.04 -0.01
N LYS A 335 31.94 -41.05 0.53
CA LYS A 335 33.19 -41.14 -0.26
C LYS A 335 33.19 -42.32 -1.25
N GLY A 336 32.59 -43.44 -0.87
CA GLY A 336 32.41 -44.61 -1.74
C GLY A 336 31.69 -44.33 -3.06
N GLN A 337 30.82 -43.32 -3.15
CA GLN A 337 30.20 -42.90 -4.42
C GLN A 337 31.22 -42.27 -5.38
N PHE A 338 32.13 -41.45 -4.85
CA PHE A 338 33.24 -40.86 -5.62
C PHE A 338 34.25 -41.93 -6.04
N GLU A 339 34.56 -42.87 -5.15
CA GLU A 339 35.48 -43.99 -5.41
C GLU A 339 34.92 -44.93 -6.48
N ALA A 340 33.67 -45.40 -6.32
CA ALA A 340 32.98 -46.25 -7.31
C ALA A 340 32.88 -45.58 -8.69
N SER A 341 32.55 -44.28 -8.75
CA SER A 341 32.51 -43.52 -10.01
C SER A 341 33.88 -43.52 -10.70
N ARG A 342 34.98 -43.34 -9.95
CA ARG A 342 36.33 -43.43 -10.51
C ARG A 342 36.72 -44.85 -10.91
N SER A 343 36.29 -45.88 -10.18
CA SER A 343 36.48 -47.29 -10.56
C SER A 343 35.77 -47.65 -11.87
N LEU A 344 34.68 -46.95 -12.20
CA LEU A 344 33.98 -47.03 -13.50
C LEU A 344 34.60 -46.13 -14.59
N GLY A 345 35.79 -45.57 -14.35
CA GLY A 345 36.51 -44.73 -15.31
C GLY A 345 35.96 -43.31 -15.48
N MET A 346 35.00 -42.88 -14.66
CA MET A 346 34.41 -41.55 -14.78
C MET A 346 35.40 -40.46 -14.35
N ASN A 347 35.55 -39.42 -15.18
CA ASN A 347 36.33 -38.24 -14.81
C ASN A 347 35.60 -37.41 -13.73
N ALA A 348 36.31 -36.43 -13.13
CA ALA A 348 35.75 -35.63 -12.04
C ALA A 348 34.49 -34.83 -12.41
N ARG A 349 34.37 -34.35 -13.66
CA ARG A 349 33.17 -33.65 -14.14
C ARG A 349 32.00 -34.60 -14.32
N GLN A 350 32.23 -35.76 -14.96
CA GLN A 350 31.23 -36.82 -15.11
C GLN A 350 30.73 -37.29 -13.74
N THR A 351 31.65 -37.60 -12.81
CA THR A 351 31.31 -37.97 -11.43
C THR A 351 30.43 -36.89 -10.78
N MET A 352 30.83 -35.62 -10.86
CA MET A 352 30.09 -34.52 -10.24
C MET A 352 28.67 -34.37 -10.83
N PHE A 353 28.53 -34.25 -12.16
CA PHE A 353 27.24 -33.95 -12.79
C PHE A 353 26.31 -35.17 -12.91
N SER A 354 26.84 -36.37 -13.15
CA SER A 354 26.02 -37.57 -13.38
C SER A 354 25.68 -38.32 -12.09
N VAL A 355 26.50 -38.21 -11.03
CA VAL A 355 26.34 -39.02 -9.80
C VAL A 355 26.10 -38.14 -8.57
N ILE A 356 26.96 -37.15 -8.32
CA ILE A 356 27.00 -36.41 -7.04
C ILE A 356 25.93 -35.31 -6.97
N ILE A 357 25.77 -34.49 -8.02
CA ILE A 357 24.79 -33.40 -8.06
C ILE A 357 23.34 -33.92 -7.95
N PRO A 358 22.90 -34.96 -8.71
CA PRO A 358 21.53 -35.48 -8.59
C PRO A 358 21.18 -36.00 -7.19
N GLN A 359 22.15 -36.57 -6.47
CA GLN A 359 21.99 -36.97 -5.07
C GLN A 359 21.97 -35.76 -4.12
N THR A 360 22.89 -34.80 -4.35
CA THR A 360 22.99 -33.54 -3.59
C THR A 360 21.67 -32.77 -3.62
N VAL A 361 21.10 -32.55 -4.82
CA VAL A 361 19.85 -31.79 -5.02
C VAL A 361 18.73 -32.34 -4.12
N ARG A 362 18.54 -33.66 -4.10
CA ARG A 362 17.51 -34.30 -3.24
C ARG A 362 17.74 -34.01 -1.75
N ARG A 363 18.99 -33.98 -1.30
CA ARG A 363 19.35 -33.75 0.11
C ARG A 363 19.26 -32.28 0.53
N VAL A 364 19.55 -31.34 -0.36
CA VAL A 364 19.53 -29.90 -0.02
C VAL A 364 18.15 -29.26 -0.14
N ILE A 365 17.22 -29.84 -0.91
CA ILE A 365 15.88 -29.30 -1.14
C ILE A 365 15.17 -28.84 0.16
N PRO A 366 15.10 -29.62 1.26
CA PRO A 366 14.44 -29.16 2.48
C PRO A 366 15.09 -27.90 3.07
N THR A 367 16.42 -27.87 3.16
CA THR A 367 17.18 -26.71 3.65
C THR A 367 17.04 -25.50 2.74
N MET A 368 16.98 -25.69 1.42
CA MET A 368 16.70 -24.63 0.45
C MET A 368 15.27 -24.07 0.61
N THR A 369 14.28 -24.92 0.88
CA THR A 369 12.92 -24.45 1.15
C THR A 369 12.85 -23.69 2.48
N SER A 370 13.60 -24.09 3.51
CA SER A 370 13.76 -23.30 4.74
C SER A 370 14.39 -21.93 4.48
N GLU A 371 15.44 -21.86 3.66
CA GLU A 371 16.08 -20.61 3.23
C GLU A 371 15.12 -19.71 2.42
N PHE A 372 14.29 -20.29 1.54
CA PHE A 372 13.23 -19.56 0.82
C PHE A 372 12.21 -18.93 1.77
N ILE A 373 11.77 -19.66 2.82
CA ILE A 373 10.84 -19.15 3.84
C ILE A 373 11.48 -18.01 4.66
N LEU A 374 12.79 -18.07 4.91
CA LEU A 374 13.52 -16.98 5.56
C LEU A 374 13.57 -15.75 4.65
N LEU A 375 14.03 -15.90 3.41
CA LEU A 375 14.12 -14.80 2.44
C LEU A 375 12.76 -14.13 2.19
N TYR A 376 11.67 -14.90 2.19
CA TYR A 376 10.31 -14.38 2.08
C TYR A 376 9.93 -13.44 3.23
N LYS A 377 10.28 -13.77 4.47
CA LYS A 377 10.05 -12.89 5.62
C LYS A 377 11.02 -11.70 5.61
N ASP A 378 12.25 -11.90 5.19
CA ASP A 378 13.28 -10.86 5.16
C ASP A 378 13.02 -9.76 4.10
N THR A 379 12.06 -9.95 3.18
CA THR A 379 11.54 -8.85 2.34
C THR A 379 11.04 -7.67 3.16
N SER A 380 10.51 -7.92 4.37
CA SER A 380 10.07 -6.89 5.32
C SER A 380 11.13 -5.83 5.63
N LEU A 381 12.42 -6.18 5.54
CA LEU A 381 13.53 -5.27 5.80
C LEU A 381 13.64 -4.17 4.74
N LEU A 382 13.09 -4.39 3.54
CA LEU A 382 13.08 -3.42 2.44
C LEU A 382 12.14 -2.22 2.72
N ALA A 383 11.14 -2.39 3.60
CA ALA A 383 10.26 -1.32 4.05
C ALA A 383 11.03 -0.13 4.69
N ALA A 384 12.22 -0.39 5.23
CA ALA A 384 13.06 0.64 5.84
C ALA A 384 13.78 1.55 4.82
N VAL A 385 13.89 1.12 3.56
CA VAL A 385 14.47 1.89 2.45
C VAL A 385 13.43 2.36 1.43
N GLY A 386 12.13 2.29 1.78
CA GLY A 386 11.04 2.85 0.98
C GLY A 386 10.47 1.95 -0.11
N VAL A 387 11.03 0.74 -0.32
CA VAL A 387 10.48 -0.24 -1.29
C VAL A 387 9.10 -0.68 -0.83
N MET A 388 8.11 -0.55 -1.70
CA MET A 388 6.73 -0.88 -1.37
C MET A 388 6.49 -2.39 -1.42
N GLU A 389 6.56 -3.04 -0.26
CA GLU A 389 6.20 -4.46 -0.07
C GLU A 389 5.15 -4.61 1.06
N LEU A 390 4.92 -5.83 1.53
CA LEU A 390 3.85 -6.17 2.48
C LEU A 390 3.91 -5.35 3.78
N MET A 391 5.08 -5.17 4.38
CA MET A 391 5.23 -4.38 5.59
C MET A 391 5.11 -2.88 5.36
N LEU A 392 5.60 -2.34 4.23
CA LEU A 392 5.48 -0.91 3.93
C LEU A 392 4.05 -0.50 3.58
N TYR A 393 3.30 -1.30 2.81
CA TYR A 393 1.87 -1.08 2.59
C TYR A 393 1.10 -1.05 3.91
N SER A 394 1.38 -2.01 4.80
CA SER A 394 0.75 -2.08 6.11
C SER A 394 1.12 -0.87 6.99
N LYS A 395 2.39 -0.47 6.98
CA LYS A 395 2.86 0.74 7.66
C LYS A 395 2.22 2.02 7.11
N SER A 396 1.94 2.09 5.81
CA SER A 396 1.23 3.22 5.20
C SER A 396 -0.17 3.35 5.79
N ILE A 397 -0.95 2.26 5.83
CA ILE A 397 -2.29 2.24 6.43
C ILE A 397 -2.24 2.58 7.93
N VAL A 398 -1.26 2.05 8.67
CA VAL A 398 -1.05 2.38 10.10
C VAL A 398 -0.76 3.87 10.29
N SER A 399 0.06 4.47 9.42
CA SER A 399 0.41 5.90 9.48
C SER A 399 -0.77 6.82 9.18
N VAL A 400 -1.75 6.35 8.40
CA VAL A 400 -2.97 7.11 8.06
C VAL A 400 -4.06 6.92 9.12
N THR A 401 -4.24 5.70 9.62
CA THR A 401 -5.32 5.33 10.56
C THR A 401 -4.97 5.52 12.04
N GLY A 402 -3.68 5.62 12.37
CA GLY A 402 -3.20 5.60 13.75
C GLY A 402 -3.38 4.24 14.45
N ASN A 403 -3.68 3.17 13.70
CA ASN A 403 -4.11 1.88 14.22
C ASN A 403 -3.15 0.76 13.78
N MET A 404 -2.82 -0.17 14.67
CA MET A 404 -1.85 -1.25 14.42
C MET A 404 -2.45 -2.48 13.71
N THR A 405 -3.78 -2.54 13.55
CA THR A 405 -4.51 -3.64 12.89
C THR A 405 -3.92 -4.08 11.53
N PRO A 406 -3.47 -3.19 10.62
CA PRO A 406 -2.90 -3.61 9.35
C PRO A 406 -1.65 -4.51 9.49
N TYR A 407 -0.88 -4.38 10.58
CA TYR A 407 0.25 -5.30 10.84
C TYR A 407 -0.22 -6.71 11.21
N ILE A 408 -1.38 -6.88 11.84
CA ILE A 408 -1.97 -8.21 12.05
C ILE A 408 -2.46 -8.80 10.72
N VAL A 409 -3.02 -7.98 9.83
CA VAL A 409 -3.38 -8.41 8.47
C VAL A 409 -2.13 -8.88 7.71
N ALA A 410 -1.01 -8.15 7.80
CA ALA A 410 0.28 -8.58 7.23
C ALA A 410 0.79 -9.89 7.83
N ALA A 411 0.69 -10.06 9.16
CA ALA A 411 1.08 -11.30 9.84
C ALA A 411 0.25 -12.50 9.34
N CYS A 412 -1.05 -12.32 9.10
CA CYS A 412 -1.89 -13.34 8.46
C CYS A 412 -1.39 -13.70 7.06
N PHE A 413 -1.06 -12.71 6.21
CA PHE A 413 -0.50 -12.95 4.88
C PHE A 413 0.86 -13.69 4.90
N TYR A 414 1.75 -13.35 5.83
CA TYR A 414 2.99 -14.12 6.05
C TYR A 414 2.71 -15.57 6.46
N LEU A 415 1.73 -15.81 7.35
CA LEU A 415 1.36 -17.14 7.82
C LEU A 415 0.70 -18.00 6.73
N VAL A 416 -0.14 -17.40 5.86
CA VAL A 416 -0.77 -18.06 4.71
C VAL A 416 0.26 -18.71 3.78
N VAL A 417 1.42 -18.09 3.59
CA VAL A 417 2.52 -18.64 2.79
C VAL A 417 3.44 -19.55 3.62
N THR A 418 3.77 -19.13 4.84
CA THR A 418 4.76 -19.81 5.68
C THR A 418 4.29 -21.16 6.21
N LEU A 419 3.03 -21.29 6.67
CA LEU A 419 2.54 -22.52 7.28
C LEU A 419 2.45 -23.70 6.29
N PRO A 420 1.96 -23.53 5.03
CA PRO A 420 2.05 -24.59 4.02
C PRO A 420 3.48 -24.99 3.69
N LEU A 421 4.40 -24.02 3.52
CA LEU A 421 5.80 -24.29 3.20
C LEU A 421 6.52 -25.06 4.32
N ILE A 422 6.29 -24.71 5.60
CA ILE A 422 6.82 -25.49 6.74
C ILE A 422 6.33 -26.95 6.71
N ARG A 423 5.05 -27.19 6.38
CA ARG A 423 4.55 -28.56 6.23
C ARG A 423 5.21 -29.29 5.06
N VAL A 424 5.44 -28.61 3.93
CA VAL A 424 6.19 -29.18 2.80
C VAL A 424 7.60 -29.59 3.21
N VAL A 425 8.35 -28.73 3.91
CA VAL A 425 9.68 -29.05 4.48
C VAL A 425 9.61 -30.32 5.34
N THR A 426 8.69 -30.35 6.31
CA THR A 426 8.53 -31.47 7.25
C THR A 426 8.22 -32.79 6.52
N ILE A 427 7.44 -32.75 5.42
CA ILE A 427 7.13 -33.94 4.61
C ILE A 427 8.37 -34.41 3.83
N LEU A 428 9.15 -33.48 3.28
CA LEU A 428 10.36 -33.77 2.53
C LEU A 428 11.44 -34.39 3.42
N GLU A 429 11.69 -33.82 4.61
CA GLU A 429 12.61 -34.34 5.61
C GLU A 429 12.26 -35.79 6.02
N LYS A 430 10.98 -36.06 6.33
CA LYS A 430 10.50 -37.40 6.67
C LYS A 430 10.73 -38.41 5.54
N ARG A 431 10.51 -38.02 4.28
CA ARG A 431 10.75 -38.87 3.11
C ARG A 431 12.23 -39.15 2.87
N LEU A 432 13.11 -38.17 3.09
CA LEU A 432 14.55 -38.34 2.99
C LEU A 432 15.09 -39.28 4.08
N ALA A 433 14.68 -39.08 5.34
CA ALA A 433 15.08 -39.93 6.47
C ALA A 433 14.64 -41.40 6.28
N ALA A 434 13.43 -41.63 5.75
CA ALA A 434 12.94 -42.97 5.43
C ALA A 434 13.80 -43.68 4.37
N ASN A 435 14.27 -42.95 3.35
CA ASN A 435 15.09 -43.51 2.28
C ASN A 435 16.53 -43.83 2.73
N ASP A 436 17.16 -42.98 3.55
CA ASP A 436 18.51 -43.26 4.07
C ASP A 436 18.51 -44.44 5.07
N SER A 437 17.46 -44.56 5.91
CA SER A 437 17.35 -45.62 6.93
C SER A 437 17.11 -47.03 6.37
N GLY A 438 16.61 -47.18 5.13
CA GLY A 438 16.46 -48.47 4.45
C GLY A 438 17.78 -49.19 4.10
N SER A 439 18.93 -48.55 4.32
CA SER A 439 20.25 -49.08 3.96
C SER A 439 21.04 -49.70 5.14
N GLN A 440 20.54 -49.59 6.37
CA GLN A 440 21.11 -50.27 7.53
C GLN A 440 20.44 -51.62 7.77
N GLN A 441 20.98 -52.68 7.16
CA GLN A 441 20.70 -54.03 7.64
C GLN A 441 21.11 -54.13 9.13
N PRO A 442 20.24 -54.62 10.04
CA PRO A 442 20.60 -54.80 11.43
C PRO A 442 21.56 -55.98 11.56
N GLY A 443 22.86 -55.71 11.48
CA GLY A 443 23.91 -56.69 11.76
C GLY A 443 23.71 -57.31 13.13
N GLU A 444 23.88 -58.64 13.20
CA GLU A 444 23.53 -59.46 14.35
C GLU A 444 24.03 -58.88 15.68
N LYS A 445 23.11 -58.53 16.59
CA LYS A 445 23.44 -58.18 17.97
C LYS A 445 23.88 -59.43 18.74
N LYS A 446 25.13 -59.87 18.56
CA LYS A 446 25.77 -60.81 19.49
C LYS A 446 25.81 -60.19 20.88
N ALA A 447 24.97 -60.71 21.78
CA ALA A 447 24.86 -60.24 23.14
C ALA A 447 26.17 -60.45 23.92
N LYS A 448 26.83 -59.36 24.34
CA LYS A 448 27.82 -59.39 25.42
C LYS A 448 27.30 -58.58 26.61
N ARG A 449 26.89 -59.30 27.65
CA ARG A 449 26.30 -58.75 28.87
C ARG A 449 27.39 -58.33 29.87
N GLY A 450 27.50 -57.03 30.12
CA GLY A 450 27.98 -56.46 31.39
C GLY A 450 29.49 -56.20 31.55
N LYS A 451 29.85 -54.92 31.70
CA LYS A 451 30.18 -54.33 33.01
C LYS A 451 30.13 -52.79 32.95
N ARG A 452 29.84 -52.16 34.10
CA ARG A 452 29.74 -50.70 34.27
C ARG A 452 31.09 -49.99 34.01
N SER A 453 31.03 -48.82 33.38
CA SER A 453 31.73 -47.61 33.87
C SER A 453 30.99 -46.35 33.43
N GLN A 454 31.32 -45.20 34.02
CA GLN A 454 30.50 -43.98 34.07
C GLN A 454 30.79 -42.98 32.92
N SER A 455 29.77 -42.26 32.45
CA SER A 455 29.73 -40.77 32.26
C SER A 455 28.77 -40.29 31.13
N ALA A 456 28.01 -39.22 31.42
CA ALA A 456 27.19 -38.35 30.54
C ALA A 456 26.05 -38.97 29.66
N PRO A 457 24.90 -38.27 29.55
CA PRO A 457 24.64 -37.34 28.42
C PRO A 457 24.19 -35.94 28.92
N ALA A 458 24.54 -34.81 28.29
CA ALA A 458 24.30 -34.35 26.92
C ALA A 458 22.84 -33.96 26.63
N LEU A 459 22.55 -32.66 26.74
CA LEU A 459 21.38 -31.98 26.14
C LEU A 459 21.84 -30.67 25.49
N SER A 460 22.23 -30.73 24.22
CA SER A 460 22.54 -29.56 23.39
C SER A 460 21.28 -29.09 22.66
N GLY A 461 20.44 -28.30 23.33
CA GLY A 461 19.36 -27.56 22.70
C GLY A 461 19.88 -26.27 22.09
N VAL A 462 19.96 -26.19 20.75
CA VAL A 462 20.31 -24.94 20.05
C VAL A 462 19.07 -24.04 20.01
N ALA A 463 18.90 -23.21 21.04
CA ALA A 463 17.97 -22.09 21.02
C ALA A 463 18.58 -20.89 20.27
N GLY A 464 17.72 -20.09 19.64
CA GLY A 464 18.15 -19.02 18.74
C GLY A 464 18.91 -17.88 19.42
N THR A 465 19.93 -17.36 18.74
CA THR A 465 20.65 -16.15 19.14
C THR A 465 19.82 -14.90 18.87
N ALA A 466 19.06 -14.47 19.87
CA ALA A 466 18.63 -13.08 20.00
C ALA A 466 19.73 -12.32 20.75
N ALA A 467 20.34 -11.32 20.11
CA ALA A 467 21.40 -10.52 20.71
C ALA A 467 20.82 -9.36 21.52
N ALA A 468 20.83 -9.47 22.85
CA ALA A 468 20.72 -8.35 23.77
C ALA A 468 22.08 -8.14 24.44
N ALA A 469 22.70 -6.98 24.24
CA ALA A 469 24.00 -6.68 24.82
C ALA A 469 23.86 -6.35 26.31
N GLY A 470 24.48 -7.17 27.17
CA GLY A 470 24.52 -6.97 28.61
C GLY A 470 25.52 -5.89 29.03
N TYR A 471 25.15 -5.12 30.05
CA TYR A 471 26.06 -4.26 30.80
C TYR A 471 27.07 -5.08 31.62
N GLY A 472 28.18 -4.47 32.03
CA GLY A 472 29.32 -5.16 32.67
C GLY A 472 29.07 -5.70 34.08
N ASP A 473 29.83 -6.74 34.42
CA ASP A 473 29.92 -7.41 35.71
C ASP A 473 30.64 -6.55 36.78
N VAL A 474 30.03 -6.43 37.97
CA VAL A 474 30.77 -6.30 39.24
C VAL A 474 30.02 -7.05 40.36
N GLY A 475 30.33 -8.32 40.56
CA GLY A 475 30.90 -8.81 41.83
C GLY A 475 30.03 -9.10 43.07
N MET A 476 30.49 -10.13 43.80
CA MET A 476 30.38 -10.35 45.25
C MET A 476 29.09 -10.94 45.88
N THR A 477 29.13 -12.28 46.05
CA THR A 477 28.81 -13.03 47.29
C THR A 477 27.48 -12.82 48.06
N ALA A 478 26.61 -13.84 47.90
CA ALA A 478 26.06 -14.68 48.98
C ALA A 478 25.56 -14.05 50.30
N ALA A 479 24.25 -14.11 50.53
CA ALA A 479 23.66 -14.55 51.80
C ALA A 479 22.24 -15.14 51.59
N SER A 480 21.92 -16.20 52.32
CA SER A 480 20.58 -16.81 52.37
C SER A 480 19.67 -16.10 53.37
N SER A 481 18.41 -15.88 53.04
CA SER A 481 17.27 -16.21 53.94
C SER A 481 15.92 -15.96 53.28
N SER A 482 14.97 -16.82 53.66
CA SER A 482 13.53 -16.69 53.43
C SER A 482 12.92 -15.54 54.24
N GLY A 483 11.98 -14.80 53.65
CA GLY A 483 11.19 -13.77 54.34
C GLY A 483 9.92 -13.42 53.54
N GLU A 484 8.81 -13.23 54.25
CA GLU A 484 7.46 -13.13 53.66
C GLU A 484 7.11 -11.78 53.03
N PHE A 485 6.06 -11.82 52.20
CA PHE A 485 5.42 -10.68 51.55
C PHE A 485 4.41 -9.99 52.49
N VAL A 486 4.59 -8.68 52.74
CA VAL A 486 3.53 -7.80 53.28
C VAL A 486 3.63 -6.42 52.61
N PRO A 487 2.56 -5.90 51.97
CA PRO A 487 2.54 -4.53 51.45
C PRO A 487 2.22 -3.53 52.56
N ARG A 488 2.93 -2.40 52.60
CA ARG A 488 2.58 -1.24 53.46
C ARG A 488 2.19 -0.02 52.64
N THR A 489 1.00 0.49 52.93
CA THR A 489 0.45 1.75 52.40
C THR A 489 0.87 2.93 53.28
N VAL A 490 1.45 3.99 52.70
CA VAL A 490 1.60 5.34 53.29
C VAL A 490 1.58 6.30 52.08
N SER A 491 0.57 7.12 51.80
CA SER A 491 -0.05 8.24 52.56
C SER A 491 0.80 9.53 52.64
N SER A 492 0.61 10.40 51.63
CA SER A 492 0.41 11.86 51.75
C SER A 492 1.22 12.70 52.76
N VAL A 493 2.14 13.53 52.23
CA VAL A 493 2.42 14.95 52.60
C VAL A 493 3.00 15.59 51.31
N ALA A 494 2.44 16.56 50.57
CA ALA A 494 1.80 17.86 50.83
C ALA A 494 2.74 19.08 50.68
N SER A 495 2.38 19.95 49.70
CA SER A 495 2.61 21.42 49.58
C SER A 495 4.02 22.03 49.49
N GLY A 496 4.20 22.94 48.51
CA GLY A 496 5.32 23.87 48.38
C GLY A 496 5.28 24.66 47.06
N GLU A 497 4.60 25.82 47.03
CA GLU A 497 4.45 26.66 45.83
C GLU A 497 5.48 27.82 45.73
N PHE A 498 5.72 28.24 44.47
CA PHE A 498 6.17 29.58 44.02
C PHE A 498 7.51 30.18 44.49
N THR A 499 8.40 30.46 43.52
CA THR A 499 8.57 31.84 42.99
C THR A 499 9.38 31.88 41.68
N LYS A 500 9.21 32.94 40.88
CA LYS A 500 9.92 33.23 39.62
C LYS A 500 11.15 34.10 39.89
N GLU A 501 12.24 33.97 39.12
CA GLU A 501 12.92 35.12 38.47
C GLU A 501 13.89 34.73 37.31
N LYS A 502 13.85 35.51 36.22
CA LYS A 502 14.82 35.76 35.12
C LYS A 502 15.69 34.64 34.50
N ALA A 503 15.56 34.51 33.17
CA ALA A 503 16.66 34.83 32.23
C ALA A 503 16.07 35.26 30.87
N ASP A 504 16.54 36.38 30.32
CA ASP A 504 15.96 37.04 29.14
C ASP A 504 16.55 36.61 27.78
N ALA A 505 15.69 36.76 26.76
CA ALA A 505 15.97 37.17 25.38
C ALA A 505 17.24 36.67 24.64
N LYS A 506 17.01 35.94 23.53
CA LYS A 506 17.89 36.02 22.35
C LYS A 506 17.16 35.80 21.02
N TYR A 507 16.26 36.74 20.67
CA TYR A 507 15.97 37.04 19.26
C TYR A 507 16.82 38.25 18.86
N GLY A 508 17.64 38.10 17.83
CA GLY A 508 18.56 39.13 17.34
C GLY A 508 18.43 39.27 15.83
N THR A 509 17.61 40.24 15.40
CA THR A 509 17.51 40.69 14.02
C THR A 509 18.87 41.19 13.51
N SER A 510 19.20 40.91 12.24
CA SER A 510 20.31 41.60 11.55
C SER A 510 19.86 42.04 10.16
N ALA A 511 19.72 43.35 9.98
CA ALA A 511 19.43 43.98 8.70
C ALA A 511 20.06 45.38 8.64
N HIS A 512 21.31 45.44 8.17
CA HIS A 512 22.00 46.55 7.52
C HIS A 512 23.35 45.97 7.02
N GLY A 513 23.89 46.30 5.85
CA GLY A 513 23.54 47.37 4.93
C GLY A 513 24.81 48.17 4.59
N ALA A 514 25.52 47.77 3.53
CA ALA A 514 26.63 48.53 2.95
C ALA A 514 26.80 48.16 1.47
N GLU A 515 26.93 49.16 0.62
CA GLU A 515 27.08 49.06 -0.84
C GLU A 515 28.53 48.78 -1.27
N GLY A 516 28.72 48.43 -2.55
CA GLY A 516 30.04 48.47 -3.21
C GLY A 516 30.25 47.34 -4.22
N GLY A 517 29.85 47.54 -5.47
CA GLY A 517 29.99 46.54 -6.54
C GLY A 517 31.23 46.71 -7.42
N ARG A 518 31.42 45.78 -8.35
CA ARG A 518 31.93 46.00 -9.71
C ARG A 518 31.81 44.75 -10.59
N ASP A 519 31.77 45.04 -11.87
CA ASP A 519 31.71 44.16 -13.04
C ASP A 519 32.84 43.10 -13.08
N GLU A 520 32.51 41.85 -13.40
CA GLU A 520 32.86 41.13 -14.65
C GLU A 520 32.19 39.75 -14.73
#